data_AF-A0A6G9CVQ2-F1
#
_entry.id   AF-A0A6G9CVQ2-F1
#
_cell.length_a   1.000
_cell.length_b   1.000
_cell.length_c   1.000
_cell.angle_alpha   90.00
_cell.angle_beta   90.00
_cell.angle_gamma   90.00
#
_symmetry.space_group_name_H-M   'P 1'
#
loop_
_entity.id
_entity.type
_entity.pdbx_description
1 polymer ?
#
loop_
_entity_poly.entity_id
_entity_poly.type
_entity_poly.pdbx_seq_one_letter_code
_entity_poly.pdbx_strand_id
1 'polypeptide(L)'
;MATANKTQPTPEDVDAFISRVDDRKRADAVELISLLSAATGEPAVMWGSSIIGFGARHYRYASGHEGDTPLIGFSPGPPRSRCTCR
;
A
#
# COMPACT_ATOMS: atom_id res chain seq x y z
N MET A 1 -11.43 -8.73 22.59
CA MET A 1 -10.08 -8.37 22.11
C MET A 1 -10.27 -7.48 20.90
N ALA A 2 -9.79 -6.24 20.94
CA ALA A 2 -9.90 -5.32 19.80
C ALA A 2 -9.10 -5.91 18.63
N THR A 3 -9.79 -6.23 17.53
CA THR A 3 -9.17 -6.78 16.34
C THR A 3 -8.24 -5.72 15.76
N ALA A 4 -6.93 -5.98 15.79
CA ALA A 4 -5.94 -5.09 15.20
C ALA A 4 -6.25 -4.88 13.70
N ASN A 5 -5.99 -3.66 13.20
CA ASN A 5 -6.22 -3.34 11.80
C ASN A 5 -5.41 -4.29 10.91
N LYS A 6 -6.02 -4.84 9.85
CA LYS A 6 -5.35 -5.78 8.93
C LYS A 6 -4.30 -5.09 8.07
N THR A 7 -4.46 -3.79 7.85
CA THR A 7 -3.53 -2.97 7.07
C THR A 7 -2.67 -2.19 8.05
N GLN A 8 -1.46 -2.68 8.30
CA GLN A 8 -0.44 -1.99 9.09
C GLN A 8 0.78 -1.71 8.20
N PRO A 9 1.56 -0.66 8.50
CA PRO A 9 2.81 -0.43 7.81
C PRO A 9 3.73 -1.63 8.06
N THR A 10 4.28 -2.18 6.98
CA THR A 10 5.23 -3.28 7.00
C THR A 10 6.62 -2.74 6.68
N PRO A 11 7.68 -3.35 7.24
CA PRO A 11 9.06 -3.01 6.88
C PRO A 11 9.45 -3.60 5.50
N GLU A 12 8.47 -3.96 4.68
CA GLU A 12 8.74 -4.47 3.33
C GLU A 12 9.22 -3.33 2.43
N ASP A 13 10.22 -3.66 1.62
CA ASP A 13 10.82 -2.73 0.68
C ASP A 13 9.89 -2.50 -0.53
N VAL A 14 9.56 -1.24 -0.76
CA VAL A 14 8.64 -0.82 -1.84
C VAL A 14 9.24 -1.14 -3.22
N ASP A 15 10.55 -0.95 -3.40
CA ASP A 15 11.22 -1.23 -4.67
C ASP A 15 11.22 -2.73 -4.98
N ALA A 16 11.46 -3.58 -3.98
CA ALA A 16 11.36 -5.03 -4.10
C ALA A 16 9.93 -5.51 -4.39
N PHE A 17 8.90 -4.76 -3.97
CA PHE A 17 7.51 -5.05 -4.34
C PHE A 17 7.24 -4.67 -5.80
N ILE A 18 7.65 -3.47 -6.23
CA ILE A 18 7.47 -2.98 -7.62
C ILE A 18 8.21 -3.87 -8.62
N SER A 19 9.37 -4.42 -8.26
CA SER A 19 10.11 -5.34 -9.12
C SER A 19 9.33 -6.62 -9.43
N ARG A 20 8.36 -6.99 -8.59
CA ARG A 20 7.49 -8.17 -8.75
C ARG A 20 6.18 -7.86 -9.48
N VAL A 21 5.87 -6.58 -9.71
CA VAL A 21 4.68 -6.15 -10.46
C VAL A 21 4.88 -6.42 -11.96
N ASP A 22 3.78 -6.71 -12.66
CA ASP A 22 3.72 -6.86 -14.13
C ASP A 22 4.40 -5.67 -14.82
N ASP A 23 5.25 -5.94 -15.80
CA ASP A 23 6.06 -4.90 -16.46
C ASP A 23 5.22 -3.75 -17.01
N ARG A 24 3.99 -4.03 -17.47
CA ARG A 24 3.08 -3.00 -18.00
C ARG A 24 2.59 -2.02 -16.95
N LYS A 25 2.50 -2.46 -15.69
CA LYS A 25 2.07 -1.62 -14.56
C LYS A 25 3.23 -1.06 -13.76
N ARG A 26 4.45 -1.58 -13.99
CA ARG A 26 5.65 -1.14 -13.26
C ARG A 26 5.96 0.32 -13.54
N ALA A 27 5.91 0.74 -14.81
CA ALA A 27 6.16 2.13 -15.20
C ALA A 27 5.18 3.09 -14.50
N ASP A 28 3.87 2.79 -14.61
CA ASP A 28 2.82 3.57 -13.96
C ASP A 28 3.00 3.61 -12.43
N ALA A 29 3.37 2.49 -11.80
CA ALA A 29 3.57 2.42 -10.36
C ALA A 29 4.76 3.29 -9.91
N VAL A 30 5.86 3.28 -10.65
CA VAL A 30 7.03 4.12 -10.37
C VAL A 30 6.68 5.61 -10.52
N GLU A 31 5.95 5.97 -11.58
CA GLU A 31 5.52 7.34 -11.81
C GLU A 31 4.56 7.82 -10.71
N LEU A 32 3.60 6.98 -10.32
CA LEU A 32 2.69 7.26 -9.21
C LEU A 32 3.43 7.45 -7.88
N ILE A 33 4.48 6.66 -7.61
CA ILE A 33 5.27 6.82 -6.39
C ILE A 33 6.00 8.15 -6.37
N SER A 34 6.64 8.50 -7.49
CA SER A 34 7.31 9.80 -7.60
C SER A 34 6.34 10.95 -7.41
N LEU A 35 5.15 10.88 -8.04
CA LEU A 35 4.15 11.93 -7.98
C LEU A 35 3.52 12.05 -6.60
N LEU A 36 3.16 10.92 -5.98
CA LEU A 36 2.55 10.91 -4.65
C LEU A 36 3.54 11.28 -3.55
N SER A 37 4.81 10.85 -3.67
CA SER A 37 5.85 11.27 -2.74
C SER A 37 6.13 12.78 -2.86
N ALA A 38 6.17 13.32 -4.07
CA ALA A 38 6.30 14.77 -4.26
C ALA A 38 5.07 15.56 -3.76
N ALA A 39 3.87 15.03 -3.95
CA ALA A 39 2.63 15.69 -3.52
C ALA A 39 2.42 15.65 -1.99
N THR A 40 2.85 14.56 -1.32
CA THR A 40 2.68 14.39 0.12
C THR A 40 3.89 14.82 0.94
N GLY A 41 5.08 14.86 0.33
CA GLY A 41 6.35 15.06 1.03
C GLY A 41 6.80 13.85 1.86
N GLU A 42 6.09 12.72 1.77
CA GLU A 42 6.34 11.51 2.55
C GLU A 42 6.93 10.40 1.66
N PRO A 43 7.78 9.53 2.22
CA PRO A 43 8.26 8.34 1.49
C PRO A 43 7.14 7.32 1.30
N ALA A 44 7.26 6.50 0.26
CA ALA A 44 6.39 5.36 0.07
C ALA A 44 6.68 4.28 1.12
N VAL A 45 5.63 3.73 1.73
CA VAL A 45 5.71 2.66 2.72
C VAL A 45 4.77 1.53 2.31
N MET A 46 5.18 0.29 2.52
CA MET A 46 4.31 -0.86 2.31
C MET A 46 3.27 -0.96 3.44
N TRP A 47 2.02 -1.23 3.07
CA TRP A 47 0.91 -1.47 3.99
C TRP A 47 0.31 -2.84 3.70
N GLY A 48 0.36 -3.72 4.69
CA GLY A 48 -0.02 -5.12 4.52
C GLY A 48 0.80 -5.80 3.42
N SER A 49 0.13 -6.53 2.51
CA SER A 49 0.77 -7.37 1.50
C SER A 49 0.78 -6.81 0.08
N SER A 50 0.07 -5.70 -0.18
CA SER A 50 -0.14 -5.24 -1.57
C SER A 50 -0.48 -3.75 -1.72
N ILE A 51 -0.45 -2.98 -0.64
CA ILE A 51 -0.80 -1.55 -0.67
C ILE A 51 0.49 -0.75 -0.47
N ILE A 52 0.71 0.22 -1.34
CA ILE A 52 1.76 1.23 -1.16
C ILE A 52 1.04 2.48 -0.65
N GLY A 53 1.41 2.91 0.56
CA GLY A 53 0.83 4.05 1.24
C GLY A 53 1.86 5.15 1.50
N PHE A 54 1.37 6.39 1.60
CA PHE A 54 2.16 7.58 1.90
C PHE A 54 1.57 8.26 3.12
N GLY A 55 2.43 8.57 4.08
CA GLY A 55 2.02 9.06 5.40
C GLY A 55 1.17 8.06 6.19
N ALA A 56 0.89 8.38 7.44
CA ALA A 56 0.01 7.61 8.30
C ALA A 56 -0.89 8.54 9.10
N ARG A 57 -2.18 8.20 9.24
CA ARG A 57 -3.09 8.86 10.17
C ARG A 57 -3.68 7.83 11.14
N HIS A 58 -3.70 8.19 12.42
CA HIS A 58 -4.42 7.45 13.45
C HIS A 58 -5.86 7.92 13.50
N TYR A 59 -6.82 7.02 13.31
CA TYR A 59 -8.24 7.33 13.48
C TYR A 59 -8.76 6.72 14.77
N ARG A 60 -9.72 7.40 15.39
CA ARG A 60 -10.42 6.92 16.58
C ARG A 60 -11.92 7.14 16.43
N TYR A 61 -12.68 6.07 16.57
CA TYR A 61 -14.14 6.09 16.56
C TYR A 61 -14.71 6.27 17.97
N ALA A 62 -15.91 6.82 18.06
CA ALA A 62 -16.64 6.99 19.32
C ALA A 62 -16.95 5.65 20.04
N SER A 63 -16.97 4.53 19.30
CA SER A 63 -17.13 3.17 19.84
C SER A 63 -15.86 2.63 20.55
N GLY A 64 -14.77 3.40 20.58
CA GLY A 64 -13.50 2.98 21.17
C GLY A 64 -12.59 2.19 20.22
N HIS A 65 -12.99 2.01 18.96
CA HIS A 65 -12.12 1.41 17.94
C HIS A 65 -11.15 2.44 17.40
N GLU A 66 -9.87 2.09 17.35
CA GLU A 66 -8.82 2.93 16.78
C GLU A 66 -7.92 2.12 15.85
N GLY A 67 -7.17 2.82 15.00
CA GLY A 67 -6.20 2.19 14.13
C GLY A 67 -5.52 3.17 13.19
N ASP A 68 -4.46 2.69 12.55
CA ASP A 68 -3.68 3.44 11.58
C ASP A 68 -4.15 3.15 10.15
N THR A 69 -4.08 4.17 9.31
CA THR A 69 -4.36 4.04 7.88
C THR A 69 -3.45 4.98 7.09
N PRO A 70 -3.02 4.61 5.87
CA PRO A 70 -2.23 5.52 5.06
C PRO A 70 -3.04 6.78 4.73
N LEU A 71 -2.37 7.92 4.61
CA LEU A 71 -3.05 9.16 4.21
C LEU A 71 -3.60 9.02 2.79
N ILE A 72 -2.74 8.55 1.89
CA ILE A 72 -3.06 8.18 0.52
C ILE A 72 -2.32 6.89 0.18
N GLY A 73 -2.90 6.06 -0.67
CA GLY A 73 -2.24 4.83 -1.10
C GLY A 73 -2.93 4.22 -2.29
N PHE A 74 -2.19 3.37 -3.00
CA PHE A 74 -2.69 2.63 -4.14
C PHE A 74 -2.17 1.21 -4.13
N SER A 75 -2.82 0.33 -4.88
CA SER A 75 -2.37 -1.04 -5.09
C SER A 75 -2.21 -1.27 -6.59
N PRO A 76 -1.02 -1.65 -7.09
CA PRO A 76 -0.82 -2.04 -8.48
C PRO A 76 -1.65 -3.28 -8.88
N GLY A 77 -2.25 -3.96 -7.89
CA GLY A 77 -2.99 -5.21 -8.02
C GLY A 77 -2.04 -6.41 -7.97
N PRO A 78 -2.56 -7.60 -7.61
CA PRO A 78 -1.77 -8.82 -7.63
C PRO A 78 -1.26 -9.10 -9.06
N PRO A 79 -0.09 -9.77 -9.20
CA PRO A 79 0.30 -10.34 -10.48
C PRO A 79 -0.87 -11.19 -10.97
N ARG A 80 -1.21 -11.09 -12.27
CA ARG A 80 -2.32 -11.87 -12.82
C ARG A 80 -2.03 -13.35 -12.57
N SER A 81 -2.68 -13.93 -11.55
CA SER A 81 -2.79 -15.37 -11.42
C SER A 81 -3.42 -15.82 -12.74
N ARG A 82 -2.67 -16.58 -13.55
CA ARG A 82 -3.23 -17.19 -14.76
C ARG A 82 -4.55 -17.82 -14.33
N CYS A 83 -5.65 -17.45 -15.00
CA CYS A 83 -6.90 -18.18 -14.82
C CYS A 83 -6.60 -19.63 -15.17
N THR A 84 -6.38 -20.46 -14.16
CA THR A 84 -6.38 -21.90 -14.32
C THR A 84 -7.85 -22.27 -14.44
N CYS A 85 -8.36 -22.33 -15.68
CA CYS A 85 -9.52 -23.15 -15.95
C CYS A 85 -9.13 -24.57 -15.57
N ARG A 86 -9.68 -25.05 -14.44
CA ARG A 86 -9.67 -26.45 -14.06
C ARG A 86 -11.07 -27.00 -14.33
#